data_AF-A0A3N5P3F2-F1
#
_entry.id   AF-A0A3N5P3F2-F1
#
_cell.length_a   1.000
_cell.length_b   1.000
_cell.length_c   1.000
_cell.angle_alpha   90.00
_cell.angle_beta   90.00
_cell.angle_gamma   90.00
#
_symmetry.space_group_name_H-M   'P 1'
#
loop_
_entity.id
_entity.type
_entity.pdbx_description
1 polymer ?
#
loop_
_entity_poly.entity_id
_entity_poly.type
_entity_poly.pdbx_seq_one_letter_code
_entity_poly.pdbx_strand_id
1 'polypeptide(L)'
;MNQQPIYSARPEVKPGMVTTIGVLTLVNGILNILWSAGITIAIVLGTIGLGILCAPVTILPLVLGIFEIIYGTRLLSTPPQPTKPSQTIAIMEICCILMGNVISLVVGILALVFYSQPEVRDYFARLNVPATSQ
;
A
#
# COMPACT_ATOMS: atom_id res chain seq x y z
N MET A 1 4.54 31.79 36.37
CA MET A 1 4.78 31.89 34.92
C MET A 1 5.04 30.49 34.41
N ASN A 2 4.00 29.82 33.91
CA ASN A 2 4.10 28.44 33.42
C ASN A 2 4.62 28.52 31.98
N GLN A 3 5.90 28.19 31.79
CA GLN A 3 6.48 28.05 30.46
C GLN A 3 5.75 26.90 29.75
N GLN A 4 4.87 27.24 28.82
CA GLN A 4 4.31 26.27 27.88
C GLN A 4 5.48 25.72 27.06
N PRO A 5 5.67 24.38 26.99
CA PRO A 5 6.71 23.82 26.14
C PRO A 5 6.40 24.23 24.70
N ILE A 6 7.31 25.03 24.12
CA ILE A 6 7.31 25.37 22.70
C ILE A 6 7.40 24.03 21.97
N TYR A 7 6.28 23.52 21.47
CA TYR A 7 6.27 22.44 20.50
C TYR A 7 6.84 23.03 19.21
N SER A 8 8.17 23.06 19.13
CA SER A 8 8.88 23.35 17.91
C SER A 8 8.34 22.41 16.84
N ALA A 9 7.72 22.97 15.80
CA ALA A 9 7.37 22.28 14.58
C ALA A 9 8.67 21.73 13.97
N ARG A 10 9.11 20.56 14.43
CA ARG A 10 10.15 19.82 13.71
C ARG A 10 9.60 19.62 12.30
N PRO A 11 10.41 19.86 11.25
CA PRO A 11 10.08 19.32 9.94
C PRO A 11 9.67 17.87 10.16
N GLU A 12 8.48 17.48 9.71
CA GLU A 12 8.07 16.08 9.78
C GLU A 12 9.08 15.28 8.96
N VAL A 13 10.11 14.78 9.62
CA VAL A 13 11.09 13.89 8.98
C VAL A 13 10.34 12.60 8.74
N LYS A 14 9.83 12.43 7.52
CA LYS A 14 9.19 11.20 7.06
C LYS A 14 10.22 10.08 7.22
N PRO A 15 9.95 9.04 8.02
CA PRO A 15 10.88 7.93 8.20
C PRO A 15 11.19 7.30 6.85
N GLY A 16 12.45 6.93 6.61
CA GLY A 16 12.86 6.26 5.38
C GLY A 16 12.00 5.03 5.08
N MET A 17 11.63 4.27 6.13
CA MET A 17 10.75 3.11 6.04
C MET A 17 9.36 3.44 5.51
N VAL A 18 8.79 4.60 5.85
CA VAL A 18 7.48 5.04 5.32
C VAL A 18 7.58 5.34 3.83
N THR A 19 8.66 5.99 3.40
CA THR A 19 8.95 6.20 1.98
C THR A 19 9.15 4.86 1.26
N THR A 20 9.88 3.92 1.88
CA THR A 20 10.07 2.57 1.33
C THR A 20 8.74 1.83 1.17
N ILE A 21 7.86 1.86 2.18
CA ILE A 21 6.50 1.30 2.07
C ILE A 21 5.78 1.95 0.88
N GLY A 22 5.78 3.28 0.79
CA GLY A 22 5.08 4.00 -0.28
C GLY A 22 5.56 3.61 -1.67
N VAL A 23 6.89 3.50 -1.87
CA VAL A 23 7.48 3.09 -3.15
C VAL A 23 7.19 1.62 -3.45
N LEU A 24 7.39 0.73 -2.48
CA LEU A 24 7.16 -0.70 -2.68
C LEU A 24 5.69 -0.98 -3.02
N THR A 25 4.75 -0.38 -2.28
CA THR A 25 3.31 -0.52 -2.56
C THR A 25 2.95 0.08 -3.91
N LEU A 26 3.50 1.24 -4.29
CA LEU A 26 3.22 1.84 -5.59
C LEU A 26 3.71 0.96 -6.76
N VAL A 27 4.94 0.46 -6.67
CA VAL A 27 5.53 -0.43 -7.69
C VAL A 27 4.76 -1.74 -7.74
N ASN A 28 4.40 -2.32 -6.60
CA ASN A 28 3.58 -3.53 -6.54
C ASN A 28 2.22 -3.32 -7.19
N GLY A 29 1.59 -2.16 -6.98
CA GLY A 29 0.30 -1.85 -7.58
C GLY A 29 0.33 -1.84 -9.10
N ILE A 30 1.40 -1.29 -9.68
CA ILE A 30 1.63 -1.32 -11.13
C ILE A 30 1.84 -2.77 -11.59
N LEU A 31 2.67 -3.55 -10.90
CA LEU A 31 2.94 -4.94 -11.25
C LEU A 31 1.68 -5.82 -11.13
N ASN A 32 0.83 -5.59 -10.14
CA ASN A 32 -0.45 -6.27 -9.95
C ASN A 32 -1.40 -6.04 -11.14
N ILE A 33 -1.50 -4.79 -11.61
CA ILE A 33 -2.30 -4.45 -12.79
C ILE A 33 -1.72 -5.15 -14.03
N LEU A 34 -0.41 -5.07 -14.26
CA LEU A 34 0.24 -5.72 -15.40
C LEU A 34 0.11 -7.25 -15.37
N TRP A 35 0.25 -7.86 -14.20
CA TRP A 35 0.10 -9.29 -13.98
C TRP A 35 -1.33 -9.75 -14.25
N SER A 36 -2.32 -9.03 -13.70
CA SER A 36 -3.74 -9.34 -13.91
C SER A 36 -4.15 -9.22 -15.38
N ALA A 37 -3.66 -8.20 -16.10
CA ALA A 37 -3.87 -8.03 -17.53
C ALA A 37 -3.20 -9.15 -18.32
N GLY A 38 -1.93 -9.47 -18.01
CA GLY A 38 -1.16 -10.53 -18.67
C GLY A 38 -1.82 -11.90 -18.54
N ILE A 39 -2.21 -12.30 -17.33
CA ILE A 39 -2.93 -13.56 -17.09
C ILE A 39 -4.27 -13.56 -17.80
N THR A 40 -5.04 -12.48 -17.72
CA THR A 40 -6.36 -12.40 -18.36
C THR A 40 -6.24 -12.57 -19.88
N ILE A 41 -5.29 -11.88 -20.51
CA ILE A 41 -5.03 -12.02 -21.96
C ILE A 41 -4.60 -13.45 -22.30
N ALA A 42 -3.64 -14.01 -21.55
CA ALA A 42 -3.14 -15.37 -21.78
C ALA A 42 -4.25 -16.42 -21.65
N ILE A 43 -5.12 -16.28 -20.65
CA ILE A 43 -6.26 -17.17 -20.42
C ILE A 43 -7.29 -17.02 -21.54
N VAL A 44 -7.72 -15.80 -21.89
CA VAL A 44 -8.74 -15.57 -22.93
C VAL A 44 -8.27 -16.10 -24.30
N LEU A 45 -7.02 -15.83 -24.67
CA LEU A 45 -6.43 -16.32 -25.92
C LEU A 45 -6.17 -17.83 -25.88
N GLY A 46 -5.67 -18.36 -24.77
CA GLY A 46 -5.33 -19.77 -24.61
C GLY A 46 -6.53 -20.71 -24.50
N THR A 47 -7.70 -20.20 -24.10
CA THR A 47 -8.92 -21.00 -23.87
C THR A 47 -10.05 -20.71 -24.86
N ILE A 48 -9.78 -19.94 -25.94
CA ILE A 48 -10.79 -19.57 -26.96
C ILE A 48 -12.05 -18.95 -26.28
N GLY A 49 -11.84 -18.08 -25.29
CA GLY A 49 -12.92 -17.36 -24.59
C GLY A 49 -13.59 -18.09 -23.41
N LEU A 50 -13.30 -19.37 -23.15
CA LEU A 50 -13.79 -20.07 -21.93
C LEU A 50 -13.21 -19.50 -20.63
N GLY A 51 -12.06 -18.86 -20.73
CA GLY A 51 -11.32 -18.22 -19.66
C GLY A 51 -12.02 -17.02 -19.01
N ILE A 52 -13.11 -16.53 -19.61
CA ILE A 52 -14.00 -15.55 -18.97
C ILE A 52 -14.57 -16.10 -17.65
N LEU A 53 -14.73 -17.42 -17.50
CA LEU A 53 -15.17 -18.02 -16.23
C LEU A 53 -14.13 -17.83 -15.10
N CYS A 54 -12.85 -17.66 -15.44
CA CYS A 54 -11.77 -17.38 -14.50
C CYS A 54 -11.54 -15.87 -14.27
N ALA A 55 -12.27 -15.00 -14.97
CA ALA A 55 -12.19 -13.55 -14.78
C ALA A 55 -12.44 -13.07 -13.33
N PRO A 56 -13.35 -13.68 -12.53
CA PRO A 56 -13.52 -13.27 -11.13
C PRO A 56 -12.23 -13.41 -10.31
N VAL A 57 -11.39 -14.38 -10.67
CA VAL A 57 -10.13 -14.62 -9.98
C VAL A 57 -9.14 -13.52 -10.37
N THR A 58 -9.00 -13.17 -11.65
CA THR A 58 -8.04 -12.15 -12.12
C THR A 58 -8.41 -10.71 -11.76
N ILE A 59 -9.66 -10.43 -11.40
CA ILE A 59 -10.10 -9.11 -10.95
C ILE A 59 -9.50 -8.73 -9.59
N LEU A 60 -9.20 -9.69 -8.72
CA LEU A 60 -8.70 -9.41 -7.37
C LEU A 60 -7.38 -8.63 -7.36
N PRO A 61 -6.30 -9.05 -8.07
CA PRO A 61 -5.05 -8.29 -8.16
C PRO A 61 -5.22 -6.97 -8.92
N LEU A 62 -6.15 -6.89 -9.87
CA LEU A 62 -6.43 -5.63 -10.56
C LEU A 62 -6.96 -4.56 -9.59
N VAL A 63 -7.96 -4.91 -8.80
CA VAL A 63 -8.58 -4.01 -7.81
C VAL A 63 -7.59 -3.65 -6.71
N LEU A 64 -6.83 -4.63 -6.22
CA LEU A 64 -5.72 -4.40 -5.29
C LEU A 64 -4.71 -3.41 -5.85
N GLY A 65 -4.28 -3.58 -7.10
CA GLY A 65 -3.29 -2.71 -7.72
C GLY A 65 -3.73 -1.25 -7.77
N ILE A 66 -5.03 -1.00 -8.01
CA ILE A 66 -5.59 0.37 -7.94
C ILE A 66 -5.49 0.93 -6.52
N PHE A 67 -5.87 0.15 -5.50
CA PHE A 67 -5.78 0.59 -4.11
C PHE A 67 -4.34 0.84 -3.67
N GLU A 68 -3.40 0.01 -4.12
CA GLU A 68 -1.97 0.15 -3.86
C GLU A 68 -1.39 1.42 -4.49
N ILE A 69 -1.75 1.73 -5.74
CA ILE A 69 -1.32 2.98 -6.39
C ILE A 69 -1.86 4.19 -5.64
N ILE A 70 -3.15 4.19 -5.27
CA ILE A 70 -3.75 5.29 -4.50
C ILE A 70 -3.05 5.41 -3.14
N TYR A 71 -2.83 4.30 -2.44
CA TYR A 71 -2.19 4.31 -1.14
C TYR A 71 -0.74 4.81 -1.21
N GLY A 72 0.06 4.25 -2.13
CA GLY A 72 1.47 4.62 -2.32
C GLY A 72 1.63 6.08 -2.72
N THR A 73 0.81 6.58 -3.65
CA THR A 73 0.84 8.00 -4.05
C THR A 73 0.47 8.94 -2.89
N ARG A 74 -0.54 8.59 -2.07
CA ARG A 74 -0.90 9.36 -0.87
C ARG A 74 0.18 9.31 0.20
N LEU A 75 0.89 8.18 0.32
CA LEU A 75 1.96 8.02 1.29
C LEU A 75 3.24 8.77 0.86
N LEU A 76 3.48 8.91 -0.44
CA LEU A 76 4.62 9.64 -1.00
C LEU A 76 4.34 11.13 -1.25
N SER A 77 3.10 11.59 -1.15
CA SER A 77 2.77 12.98 -1.43
C SER A 77 3.39 13.95 -0.42
N THR A 78 3.79 15.11 -0.93
CA THR A 78 4.23 16.26 -0.13
C THR A 78 3.29 17.44 -0.45
N PRO A 79 2.49 17.95 0.51
CA PRO A 79 2.48 17.65 1.94
C PRO A 79 1.93 16.25 2.30
N PRO A 80 2.31 15.68 3.47
CA PRO A 80 1.79 14.39 3.95
C PRO A 80 0.27 14.40 4.07
N GLN A 81 -0.38 13.39 3.49
CA GLN A 81 -1.84 13.26 3.58
C GLN A 81 -2.25 12.34 4.74
N PRO A 82 -3.34 12.66 5.47
CA PRO A 82 -3.85 11.82 6.54
C PRO A 82 -4.14 10.42 6.01
N THR A 83 -3.30 9.46 6.37
CA THR A 83 -3.38 8.07 5.91
C THR A 83 -3.13 7.15 7.10
N LYS A 84 -3.86 6.04 7.16
CA LYS A 84 -3.67 5.00 8.19
C LYS A 84 -2.85 3.85 7.61
N PRO A 85 -2.14 3.06 8.43
CA PRO A 85 -1.54 1.81 7.99
C PRO A 85 -2.62 0.90 7.39
N SER A 86 -2.45 0.51 6.12
CA SER A 86 -3.45 -0.28 5.38
C SER A 86 -3.16 -1.78 5.52
N GLN A 87 -3.25 -2.32 6.73
CA GLN A 87 -3.01 -3.76 6.98
C GLN A 87 -3.88 -4.66 6.09
N THR A 88 -5.10 -4.23 5.77
CA THR A 88 -5.98 -4.93 4.82
C THR A 88 -5.35 -5.08 3.44
N ILE A 89 -4.67 -4.05 2.92
CA ILE A 89 -3.98 -4.12 1.63
C ILE A 89 -2.84 -5.13 1.70
N ALA A 90 -2.03 -5.07 2.76
CA ALA A 90 -0.90 -5.98 2.94
C ALA A 90 -1.34 -7.46 3.09
N ILE A 91 -2.46 -7.72 3.77
CA ILE A 91 -3.02 -9.08 3.87
C ILE A 91 -3.53 -9.55 2.51
N MET A 92 -4.21 -8.68 1.77
CA MET A 92 -4.71 -8.97 0.43
C MET A 92 -3.57 -9.22 -0.57
N GLU A 93 -2.43 -8.52 -0.46
CA GLU A 93 -1.18 -8.80 -1.17
C GLU A 93 -0.64 -10.21 -0.89
N ILE A 94 -0.68 -10.65 0.37
CA ILE A 94 -0.29 -12.02 0.76
C ILE A 94 -1.22 -13.05 0.11
N CYS A 95 -2.53 -12.77 0.07
CA CYS A 95 -3.51 -13.65 -0.58
C CYS A 95 -3.31 -13.77 -2.09
N CYS A 96 -2.65 -12.81 -2.76
CA CYS A 96 -2.32 -12.90 -4.19
C CYS A 96 -1.38 -14.05 -4.54
N ILE A 97 -0.76 -14.73 -3.55
CA ILE A 97 0.00 -15.97 -3.79
C ILE A 97 -0.87 -17.08 -4.39
N LEU A 98 -2.17 -17.11 -4.09
CA LEU A 98 -3.14 -18.05 -4.66
C LEU A 98 -3.28 -17.88 -6.19
N MET A 99 -2.83 -16.74 -6.69
CA MET A 99 -2.82 -16.35 -8.09
C MET A 99 -1.41 -16.38 -8.71
N GLY A 100 -0.45 -16.97 -8.02
CA GLY A 100 0.93 -17.08 -8.46
C GLY A 100 1.73 -15.77 -8.38
N ASN A 101 1.20 -14.72 -7.76
CA ASN A 101 1.92 -13.46 -7.61
C ASN A 101 2.80 -13.47 -6.35
N VAL A 102 4.00 -14.03 -6.50
CA VAL A 102 5.01 -14.12 -5.43
C VAL A 102 5.57 -12.74 -5.05
N ILE A 103 5.59 -11.79 -5.99
CA ILE A 103 6.12 -10.45 -5.73
C ILE A 103 5.22 -9.72 -4.72
N SER A 104 3.90 -9.74 -4.94
CA SER A 104 2.96 -9.14 -3.99
C SER A 104 3.03 -9.78 -2.61
N LEU A 105 3.23 -11.10 -2.53
CA LEU A 105 3.45 -11.77 -1.24
C LEU A 105 4.61 -11.13 -0.46
N VAL A 106 5.77 -10.95 -1.11
CA VAL A 106 6.95 -10.35 -0.48
C VAL A 106 6.67 -8.92 -0.04
N VAL A 107 6.03 -8.11 -0.90
CA VAL A 107 5.70 -6.71 -0.60
C VAL A 107 4.75 -6.62 0.60
N GLY A 108 3.72 -7.47 0.65
CA GLY A 108 2.77 -7.50 1.78
C GLY A 108 3.44 -7.87 3.10
N ILE A 109 4.35 -8.84 3.10
CA ILE A 109 5.13 -9.19 4.30
C ILE A 109 6.00 -8.01 4.74
N LEU A 110 6.74 -7.38 3.82
CA LEU A 110 7.59 -6.23 4.13
C LEU A 110 6.77 -5.06 4.69
N ALA A 111 5.59 -4.79 4.13
CA ALA A 111 4.67 -3.77 4.63
C ALA A 111 4.25 -4.06 6.08
N LEU A 112 3.85 -5.29 6.40
CA LEU A 112 3.49 -5.68 7.78
C LEU A 112 4.66 -5.56 8.77
N VAL A 113 5.86 -5.95 8.35
CA VAL A 113 7.07 -5.81 9.17
C VAL A 113 7.36 -4.33 9.43
N PHE A 114 7.29 -3.48 8.41
CA PHE A 114 7.52 -2.05 8.57
C PHE A 114 6.43 -1.36 9.41
N TYR A 115 5.16 -1.77 9.28
CA TYR A 115 4.08 -1.28 10.15
C TYR A 115 4.25 -1.69 11.62
N SER A 116 5.02 -2.75 11.90
CA SER A 116 5.30 -3.19 13.26
C SER A 116 6.39 -2.36 13.94
N GLN A 117 7.15 -1.55 13.20
CA GLN A 117 8.21 -0.73 13.76
C GLN A 117 7.67 0.49 14.51
N PRO A 118 8.24 0.84 15.68
CA PRO A 118 7.74 1.94 16.50
C PRO A 118 7.80 3.29 15.76
N GLU A 119 8.87 3.54 15.00
CA GLU A 119 9.04 4.79 14.24
C GLU A 119 7.92 5.02 13.22
N VAL A 120 7.48 3.96 12.54
CA VAL A 120 6.41 4.01 11.55
C VAL A 120 5.07 4.25 12.23
N ARG A 121 4.82 3.58 13.36
CA ARG A 121 3.59 3.74 14.16
C ARG A 121 3.46 5.16 14.71
N ASP A 122 4.55 5.72 15.23
CA ASP A 122 4.59 7.08 15.76
C ASP A 122 4.38 8.13 14.65
N TYR A 123 4.95 7.89 13.46
CA TYR A 123 4.70 8.75 12.29
C TYR A 123 3.21 8.77 11.92
N PHE A 124 2.58 7.61 11.77
CA PHE A 124 1.16 7.54 11.45
C PHE A 124 0.26 8.09 12.57
N ALA A 125 0.64 7.91 13.85
CA ALA A 125 -0.10 8.48 14.97
C ALA A 125 -0.12 10.01 14.88
N ARG A 126 1.03 10.65 14.66
CA ARG A 126 1.16 12.11 14.50
C ARG A 126 0.43 12.65 13.28
N LEU A 127 0.51 11.94 12.16
CA LEU A 127 -0.13 12.32 10.90
C LEU A 127 -1.67 12.34 10.98
N ASN A 128 -2.24 11.57 11.90
CA ASN A 128 -3.69 11.44 12.07
C ASN A 128 -4.22 12.19 13.31
N VAL A 129 -3.41 12.99 13.99
CA VAL A 129 -3.90 13.88 15.06
C VAL A 129 -4.76 14.98 14.41
N PRO A 130 -6.07 15.08 14.73
CA PRO A 130 -6.90 16.15 14.20
C PRO A 130 -6.37 17.51 14.67
N ALA A 131 -6.36 18.50 13.78
CA ALA A 131 -5.89 19.87 14.03
C ALA A 131 -6.75 20.67 15.04
N THR A 132 -7.44 19.99 15.96
CA THR A 132 -8.38 20.56 16.93
C THR A 132 -7.85 20.31 18.35
N SER A 133 -6.78 21.02 18.69
CA SER A 133 -6.39 21.39 20.06
C SER A 133 -5.18 22.34 20.00
N GLN A 134 -5.34 23.41 19.23
CA GLN A 134 -4.60 24.66 19.38
C GLN A 134 -5.60 25.70 19.86
#